data_AF-A0A0C9SDV7-F1
#
_entry.id   AF-A0A0C9SDV7-F1
#
_cell.length_a   1.000
_cell.length_b   1.000
_cell.length_c   1.000
_cell.angle_alpha   90.00
_cell.angle_beta   90.00
_cell.angle_gamma   90.00
#
_symmetry.space_group_name_H-M   'P 1'
#
loop_
_entity.id
_entity.type
_entity.pdbx_description
1 polymer ?
#
loop_
_entity_poly.entity_id
_entity_poly.type
_entity_poly.pdbx_seq_one_letter_code
_entity_poly.pdbx_strand_id
1 'polypeptide(L)'
;LDSLSGLLLEMGDPAGAFELLQKMVQLEPDQGFRKYLSLGQLTDGTESLAHYGRGVQLLCDLLQKQHDSAAASEACSGTELNRALSSAYCAMAEIYMTDCCDEDDAEARCAELVQKSIEADPSNPEAFQVQASYLLVKQEHEAAKEAMQRSLGLWLPQHERLLLGDEAGASDPVEVCPLGYSSRVSAAKLLIELEMLDEANTVLDGLVEEDDEVVDVWYLLGWLNYHCLNYLNQARQVAHKVQFDDAQELAHIEELLAELGPEQEEEGDEDDKGSFATESEEEEDEAMED
;
A
#
# COMPACT_ATOMS: atom_id res chain seq x y z
N LEU A 1 23.26 11.84 -17.20
CA LEU A 1 22.25 12.82 -16.74
C LEU A 1 21.16 12.10 -15.97
N ASP A 2 20.60 11.00 -16.47
CA ASP A 2 19.65 10.15 -15.71
C ASP A 2 20.24 9.62 -14.39
N SER A 3 21.52 9.20 -14.39
CA SER A 3 22.21 8.80 -13.17
C SER A 3 22.48 9.95 -12.20
N LEU A 4 22.59 11.18 -12.71
CA LEU A 4 22.85 12.36 -11.88
C LEU A 4 21.58 12.83 -11.17
N SER A 5 20.40 12.73 -11.81
CA SER A 5 19.13 13.00 -11.14
C SER A 5 18.86 11.99 -10.02
N GLY A 6 19.18 10.71 -10.22
CA GLY A 6 19.08 9.70 -9.15
C GLY A 6 19.95 10.03 -7.94
N LEU A 7 21.21 10.40 -8.16
CA LEU A 7 22.12 10.82 -7.08
C LEU A 7 21.63 12.06 -6.32
N LEU A 8 21.02 13.02 -7.01
CA LEU A 8 20.46 14.21 -6.34
C LEU A 8 19.30 13.84 -5.40
N LEU A 9 18.46 12.88 -5.80
CA LEU A 9 17.39 12.36 -4.95
C LEU A 9 17.94 11.63 -3.72
N GLU A 10 18.95 10.77 -3.92
CA GLU A 10 19.63 10.06 -2.82
C GLU A 10 20.31 11.01 -1.82
N MET A 11 20.81 12.16 -2.29
CA MET A 11 21.37 13.20 -1.43
C MET A 11 20.33 14.14 -0.81
N GLY A 12 19.03 13.90 -1.02
CA GLY A 12 17.96 14.72 -0.47
C GLY A 12 17.81 16.10 -1.13
N ASP A 13 18.20 16.25 -2.40
CA ASP A 13 18.02 17.47 -3.20
C ASP A 13 16.97 17.28 -4.32
N PRO A 14 15.67 17.21 -3.97
CA PRO A 14 14.60 17.03 -4.96
C PRO A 14 14.48 18.24 -5.90
N ALA A 15 14.79 19.45 -5.43
CA ALA A 15 14.72 20.66 -6.23
C ALA A 15 15.79 20.66 -7.35
N GLY A 16 17.03 20.30 -7.00
CA GLY A 16 18.10 20.13 -7.99
C GLY A 16 17.80 19.02 -8.99
N ALA A 17 17.25 17.90 -8.53
CA ALA A 17 16.82 16.79 -9.39
C ALA A 17 15.75 17.24 -10.38
N PHE A 18 14.73 17.97 -9.91
CA PHE A 18 13.66 18.51 -10.74
C PHE A 18 14.18 19.44 -11.84
N GLU A 19 15.03 20.41 -11.51
CA GLU A 19 15.62 21.33 -12.51
C GLU A 19 16.42 20.59 -13.58
N LEU A 20 17.19 19.56 -13.16
CA LEU A 20 17.99 18.76 -14.08
C LEU A 20 17.10 17.98 -15.03
N LEU A 21 16.07 17.31 -14.50
CA LEU A 21 15.11 16.53 -15.28
C LEU A 21 14.36 17.41 -16.29
N GLN A 22 13.93 18.60 -15.90
CA GLN A 22 13.32 19.56 -16.83
C GLN A 22 14.26 19.94 -17.98
N LYS A 23 15.55 20.19 -17.70
CA LYS A 23 16.56 20.45 -18.74
C LYS A 23 16.72 19.24 -19.68
N MET A 24 16.67 18.02 -19.15
CA MET A 24 16.74 16.79 -19.96
C MET A 24 15.51 16.59 -20.85
N VAL A 25 14.32 16.97 -20.37
CA VAL A 25 13.10 16.96 -21.18
C VAL A 25 13.18 17.99 -22.31
N GLN A 26 13.73 19.19 -22.05
CA GLN A 26 13.92 20.21 -23.07
C GLN A 26 14.92 19.80 -24.16
N LEU A 27 15.98 19.07 -23.80
CA LEU A 27 17.01 18.63 -24.74
C LEU A 27 16.58 17.44 -25.60
N GLU A 28 15.88 16.46 -25.01
CA GLU A 28 15.53 15.20 -25.68
C GLU A 28 14.09 14.76 -25.36
N PRO A 29 13.05 15.48 -25.78
CA PRO A 29 11.67 15.25 -25.33
C PRO A 29 11.12 13.85 -25.65
N ASP A 30 11.62 13.21 -26.70
CA ASP A 30 11.11 11.93 -27.21
C ASP A 30 11.99 10.72 -26.83
N GLN A 31 12.97 10.91 -25.94
CA GLN A 31 13.88 9.84 -25.51
C GLN A 31 13.95 9.74 -23.99
N GLY A 32 14.07 8.52 -23.48
CA GLY A 32 14.23 8.24 -22.05
C GLY A 32 12.93 8.42 -21.27
N PHE A 33 12.23 7.31 -20.99
CA PHE A 33 11.01 7.33 -20.19
C PHE A 33 11.28 7.65 -18.70
N ARG A 34 12.45 7.26 -18.18
CA ARG A 34 12.80 7.37 -16.75
C ARG A 34 12.69 8.78 -16.21
N LYS A 35 13.16 9.78 -16.96
CA LYS A 35 13.06 11.19 -16.54
C LYS A 35 11.62 11.66 -16.34
N TYR A 36 10.68 11.13 -17.13
CA TYR A 36 9.27 11.45 -16.99
C TYR A 36 8.65 10.75 -15.78
N LEU A 37 9.01 9.50 -15.51
CA LEU A 37 8.58 8.82 -14.29
C LEU A 37 9.11 9.52 -13.03
N SER A 38 10.39 9.93 -13.04
CA SER A 38 10.97 10.69 -11.93
C SER A 38 10.36 12.08 -11.77
N LEU A 39 9.98 12.76 -12.86
CA LEU A 39 9.23 14.02 -12.75
C LEU A 39 7.84 13.80 -12.17
N GLY A 40 7.15 12.70 -12.52
CA GLY A 40 5.88 12.31 -11.91
C GLY A 40 6.01 12.15 -10.39
N GLN A 41 7.09 11.54 -9.89
CA GLN A 41 7.35 11.41 -8.45
C GLN A 41 7.67 12.74 -7.74
N LEU A 42 8.02 13.79 -8.48
CA LEU A 42 8.43 15.10 -7.94
C LEU A 42 7.35 16.19 -8.13
N THR A 43 6.20 15.82 -8.68
CA THR A 43 5.08 16.71 -8.96
C THR A 43 3.80 16.07 -8.46
N ASP A 44 2.76 16.88 -8.31
CA ASP A 44 1.49 16.46 -7.73
C ASP A 44 0.32 16.59 -8.73
N GLY A 45 -0.77 15.89 -8.46
CA GLY A 45 -2.03 15.97 -9.20
C GLY A 45 -1.88 15.83 -10.72
N THR A 46 -2.53 16.73 -11.45
CA THR A 46 -2.60 16.65 -12.92
C THR A 46 -1.25 16.84 -13.63
N GLU A 47 -0.30 17.56 -13.02
CA GLU A 47 1.06 17.70 -13.55
C GLU A 47 1.80 16.37 -13.50
N SER A 48 1.68 15.66 -12.38
CA SER A 48 2.21 14.31 -12.21
C SER A 48 1.64 13.34 -13.23
N LEU A 49 0.31 13.33 -13.40
CA LEU A 49 -0.37 12.53 -14.43
C LEU A 49 0.13 12.82 -15.85
N ALA A 50 0.42 14.09 -16.17
CA ALA A 50 0.96 14.46 -17.48
C ALA A 50 2.38 13.90 -17.69
N HIS A 51 3.23 13.97 -16.66
CA HIS A 51 4.56 13.38 -16.69
C HIS A 51 4.52 11.86 -16.81
N TYR A 52 3.77 11.17 -15.95
CA TYR A 52 3.59 9.72 -16.04
C TYR A 52 3.00 9.31 -17.38
N GLY A 53 1.98 10.00 -17.87
CA GLY A 53 1.36 9.74 -19.17
C GLY A 53 2.37 9.81 -20.32
N ARG A 54 3.32 10.76 -20.27
CA ARG A 54 4.41 10.83 -21.25
C ARG A 54 5.41 9.68 -21.10
N GLY A 55 5.75 9.30 -19.88
CA GLY A 55 6.59 8.14 -19.58
C GLY A 55 5.99 6.83 -20.11
N VAL A 56 4.69 6.62 -19.86
CA VAL A 56 3.90 5.47 -20.33
C VAL A 56 3.90 5.39 -21.86
N GLN A 57 3.68 6.50 -22.56
CA GLN A 57 3.73 6.52 -24.04
C GLN A 57 5.08 6.02 -24.55
N LEU A 58 6.18 6.52 -23.99
CA LEU A 58 7.53 6.11 -24.38
C LEU A 58 7.81 4.64 -24.05
N LEU A 59 7.31 4.14 -22.92
CA LEU A 59 7.40 2.73 -22.54
C LEU A 59 6.65 1.82 -23.54
N CYS A 60 5.41 2.17 -23.89
CA CYS A 60 4.64 1.43 -24.88
C CYS A 60 5.33 1.42 -26.25
N ASP A 61 5.87 2.55 -26.69
CA ASP A 61 6.62 2.63 -27.95
C ASP A 61 7.87 1.73 -27.94
N LEU A 62 8.58 1.64 -26.81
CA LEU A 62 9.75 0.78 -26.66
C LEU A 62 9.37 -0.71 -26.67
N LEU A 63 8.31 -1.08 -25.94
CA LEU A 63 7.80 -2.45 -25.90
C LEU A 63 7.32 -2.90 -27.29
N GLN A 64 6.60 -2.04 -28.02
CA GLN A 64 6.16 -2.32 -29.39
C GLN A 64 7.35 -2.52 -30.33
N LYS A 65 8.38 -1.66 -30.25
CA LYS A 65 9.62 -1.81 -31.05
C LYS A 65 10.38 -3.09 -30.72
N GLN A 66 10.41 -3.53 -29.47
CA GLN A 66 11.02 -4.82 -29.09
C GLN A 66 10.24 -6.00 -29.66
N HIS A 67 8.92 -5.94 -29.68
CA HIS A 67 8.09 -6.98 -30.27
C HIS A 67 8.28 -7.10 -31.79
N ASP A 68 8.43 -5.97 -32.48
CA ASP A 68 8.57 -5.92 -33.95
C ASP A 68 10.01 -6.20 -34.43
N SER A 69 11.00 -6.04 -33.56
CA SER A 69 12.42 -6.26 -33.84
C SER A 69 12.95 -7.42 -32.99
N ALA A 70 12.98 -8.64 -33.54
CA ALA A 70 13.53 -9.84 -32.89
C ALA A 70 15.05 -9.76 -32.57
N ALA A 71 15.70 -8.62 -32.80
CA ALA A 71 17.06 -8.35 -32.36
C ALA A 71 17.00 -7.59 -31.03
N ALA A 72 17.13 -8.32 -29.92
CA ALA A 72 17.33 -7.75 -28.60
C ALA A 72 18.54 -6.80 -28.64
N SER A 73 18.28 -5.49 -28.67
CA SER A 73 19.29 -4.50 -28.35
C SER A 73 19.60 -4.58 -26.85
N GLU A 74 20.83 -4.27 -26.45
CA GLU A 74 21.34 -4.25 -25.07
C GLU A 74 20.62 -3.25 -24.11
N ALA A 75 19.48 -2.67 -24.50
CA ALA A 75 18.76 -1.66 -23.75
C ALA A 75 17.48 -2.24 -23.13
N CYS A 76 17.49 -2.44 -21.80
CA CYS A 76 16.42 -2.95 -20.92
C CYS A 76 15.72 -4.24 -21.37
N SER A 77 15.67 -5.25 -20.50
CA SER A 77 14.85 -6.43 -20.75
C SER A 77 13.37 -6.03 -20.89
N GLY A 78 12.60 -6.70 -21.74
CA GLY A 78 11.16 -6.45 -21.87
C GLY A 78 10.41 -6.60 -20.54
N THR A 79 10.93 -7.46 -19.65
CA THR A 79 10.47 -7.61 -18.27
C THR A 79 10.69 -6.35 -17.42
N GLU A 80 11.84 -5.68 -17.51
CA GLU A 80 12.07 -4.41 -16.82
C GLU A 80 11.17 -3.28 -17.34
N LEU A 81 10.93 -3.24 -18.65
CA LEU A 81 10.02 -2.26 -19.25
C LEU A 81 8.57 -2.49 -18.80
N ASN A 82 8.14 -3.75 -18.74
CA ASN A 82 6.82 -4.14 -18.22
C ASN A 82 6.67 -3.78 -16.73
N ARG A 83 7.69 -4.05 -15.90
CA ARG A 83 7.71 -3.62 -14.49
C ARG A 83 7.59 -2.10 -14.37
N ALA A 84 8.37 -1.34 -15.12
CA ALA A 84 8.32 0.12 -15.11
C ALA A 84 6.94 0.65 -15.58
N LEU A 85 6.34 0.01 -16.57
CA LEU A 85 5.00 0.34 -17.06
C LEU A 85 3.93 0.04 -16.00
N SER A 86 4.02 -1.12 -15.35
CA SER A 86 3.14 -1.51 -14.25
C SER A 86 3.21 -0.51 -13.09
N SER A 87 4.41 -0.18 -12.60
CA SER A 87 4.59 0.81 -11.52
C SER A 87 4.14 2.22 -11.93
N ALA A 88 4.31 2.62 -13.19
CA ALA A 88 3.78 3.90 -13.66
C ALA A 88 2.24 3.95 -13.62
N TYR A 89 1.57 2.86 -14.01
CA TYR A 89 0.11 2.77 -13.87
C TYR A 89 -0.34 2.74 -12.41
N CYS A 90 0.43 2.09 -11.52
CA CYS A 90 0.17 2.12 -10.07
C CYS A 90 0.18 3.56 -9.53
N ALA A 91 1.27 4.30 -9.79
CA ALA A 91 1.39 5.69 -9.35
C ALA A 91 0.27 6.58 -9.90
N MET A 92 -0.09 6.42 -11.17
CA MET A 92 -1.21 7.17 -11.76
C MET A 92 -2.55 6.83 -11.09
N ALA A 93 -2.81 5.57 -10.75
CA ALA A 93 -4.03 5.17 -10.06
C ALA A 93 -4.10 5.77 -8.64
N GLU A 94 -2.99 5.76 -7.91
CA GLU A 94 -2.90 6.40 -6.58
C GLU A 94 -3.22 7.89 -6.64
N ILE A 95 -2.72 8.61 -7.64
CA ILE A 95 -3.02 10.04 -7.83
C ILE A 95 -4.54 10.27 -8.04
N TYR A 96 -5.24 9.37 -8.73
CA TYR A 96 -6.71 9.45 -8.85
C TYR A 96 -7.45 9.07 -7.55
N MET A 97 -6.81 8.35 -6.64
CA MET A 97 -7.37 8.07 -5.31
C MET A 97 -7.07 9.18 -4.29
N THR A 98 -6.09 10.06 -4.56
CA THR A 98 -5.70 11.16 -3.66
C THR A 98 -5.95 12.54 -4.28
N ASP A 99 -5.10 13.00 -5.18
CA ASP A 99 -5.01 14.40 -5.59
C ASP A 99 -6.08 14.77 -6.62
N CYS A 100 -6.47 13.80 -7.44
CA CYS A 100 -7.45 13.95 -8.52
C CYS A 100 -8.75 13.20 -8.21
N CYS A 101 -9.05 12.93 -6.93
CA CYS A 101 -10.24 12.17 -6.55
C CYS A 101 -11.56 12.91 -6.78
N ASP A 102 -11.53 14.24 -6.86
CA ASP A 102 -12.70 15.09 -7.11
C ASP A 102 -13.11 15.16 -8.60
N GLU A 103 -12.33 14.58 -9.51
CA GLU A 103 -12.64 14.59 -10.94
C GLU A 103 -13.78 13.61 -11.29
N ASP A 104 -14.68 14.02 -12.19
CA ASP A 104 -15.88 13.23 -12.55
C ASP A 104 -15.55 11.83 -13.09
N ASP A 105 -14.39 11.65 -13.72
CA ASP A 105 -13.92 10.36 -14.26
C ASP A 105 -12.89 9.64 -13.38
N ALA A 106 -12.57 10.14 -12.18
CA ALA A 106 -11.51 9.62 -11.32
C ALA A 106 -11.65 8.12 -11.04
N GLU A 107 -12.85 7.66 -10.66
CA GLU A 107 -13.12 6.25 -10.39
C GLU A 107 -12.87 5.37 -11.63
N ALA A 108 -13.40 5.79 -12.79
CA ALA A 108 -13.26 5.04 -14.03
C ALA A 108 -11.79 4.98 -14.49
N ARG A 109 -11.05 6.08 -14.32
CA ARG A 109 -9.61 6.15 -14.62
C ARG A 109 -8.81 5.26 -13.68
N CYS A 110 -9.08 5.33 -12.38
CA CYS A 110 -8.41 4.50 -11.39
C CYS A 110 -8.61 3.01 -11.69
N ALA A 111 -9.85 2.59 -11.94
CA ALA A 111 -10.16 1.20 -12.29
C ALA A 111 -9.42 0.73 -13.56
N GLU A 112 -9.38 1.57 -14.61
CA GLU A 112 -8.64 1.28 -15.84
C GLU A 112 -7.13 1.13 -15.58
N LEU A 113 -6.55 2.01 -14.77
CA LEU A 113 -5.12 2.02 -14.44
C LEU A 113 -4.71 0.83 -13.58
N VAL A 114 -5.52 0.47 -12.58
CA VAL A 114 -5.32 -0.75 -11.77
C VAL A 114 -5.32 -2.00 -12.64
N GLN A 115 -6.26 -2.11 -13.58
CA GLN A 115 -6.29 -3.27 -14.48
C GLN A 115 -5.06 -3.30 -15.39
N LYS A 116 -4.68 -2.14 -15.96
CA LYS A 116 -3.49 -2.04 -16.82
C LYS A 116 -2.19 -2.31 -16.07
N SER A 117 -2.07 -1.97 -14.79
CA SER A 117 -0.86 -2.24 -14.02
C SER A 117 -0.63 -3.75 -13.85
N ILE A 118 -1.70 -4.50 -13.57
CA ILE A 118 -1.67 -5.97 -13.46
C ILE A 118 -1.40 -6.63 -14.82
N GLU A 119 -2.03 -6.13 -15.89
CA GLU A 119 -1.81 -6.65 -17.25
C GLU A 119 -0.38 -6.41 -17.75
N ALA A 120 0.22 -5.26 -17.39
CA ALA A 120 1.59 -4.93 -17.76
C ALA A 120 2.60 -5.86 -17.07
N ASP A 121 2.44 -6.12 -15.77
CA ASP A 121 3.27 -7.08 -15.04
C ASP A 121 2.49 -7.81 -13.92
N PRO A 122 2.04 -9.05 -14.17
CA PRO A 122 1.34 -9.87 -13.17
C PRO A 122 2.22 -10.31 -11.99
N SER A 123 3.53 -10.08 -12.05
CA SER A 123 4.47 -10.36 -10.97
C SER A 123 4.82 -9.12 -10.13
N ASN A 124 4.18 -7.98 -10.41
CA ASN A 124 4.40 -6.75 -9.65
C ASN A 124 3.55 -6.72 -8.36
N PRO A 125 4.14 -6.85 -7.16
CA PRO A 125 3.41 -6.78 -5.90
C PRO A 125 2.72 -5.44 -5.66
N GLU A 126 3.27 -4.33 -6.16
CA GLU A 126 2.70 -2.98 -6.03
C GLU A 126 1.34 -2.88 -6.74
N ALA A 127 1.20 -3.55 -7.90
CA ALA A 127 -0.06 -3.54 -8.65
C ALA A 127 -1.22 -4.13 -7.83
N PHE A 128 -0.95 -5.17 -7.05
CA PHE A 128 -1.94 -5.77 -6.15
C PHE A 128 -2.17 -4.95 -4.88
N GLN A 129 -1.18 -4.20 -4.38
CA GLN A 129 -1.36 -3.25 -3.28
C GLN A 129 -2.27 -2.08 -3.68
N VAL A 130 -2.04 -1.50 -4.86
CA VAL A 130 -2.90 -0.45 -5.41
C VAL A 130 -4.30 -0.99 -5.71
N GLN A 131 -4.42 -2.24 -6.19
CA GLN A 131 -5.73 -2.90 -6.32
C GLN A 131 -6.45 -3.02 -4.98
N ALA A 132 -5.77 -3.42 -3.92
CA ALA A 132 -6.37 -3.51 -2.59
C ALA A 132 -6.82 -2.14 -2.07
N SER A 133 -5.97 -1.11 -2.23
CA SER A 133 -6.30 0.28 -1.88
C SER A 133 -7.55 0.78 -2.62
N TYR A 134 -7.62 0.55 -3.94
CA TYR A 134 -8.81 0.88 -4.73
C TYR A 134 -10.07 0.15 -4.22
N LEU A 135 -9.97 -1.14 -3.93
CA LEU A 135 -11.10 -1.93 -3.42
C LEU A 135 -11.55 -1.48 -2.03
N LEU A 136 -10.63 -1.03 -1.17
CA LEU A 136 -10.95 -0.39 0.11
C LEU A 136 -11.74 0.91 -0.08
N VAL A 137 -11.33 1.77 -1.02
CA VAL A 137 -12.10 2.98 -1.39
C VAL A 137 -13.52 2.63 -1.85
N LYS A 138 -13.68 1.48 -2.54
CA LYS A 138 -14.99 0.94 -2.95
C LYS A 138 -15.76 0.22 -1.82
N GLN A 139 -15.18 0.11 -0.63
CA GLN A 139 -15.70 -0.66 0.52
C GLN A 139 -15.83 -2.17 0.27
N GLU A 140 -15.09 -2.70 -0.70
CA GLU A 140 -15.06 -4.13 -1.08
C GLU A 140 -13.96 -4.88 -0.29
N HIS A 141 -14.15 -4.98 1.03
CA HIS A 141 -13.13 -5.47 1.98
C HIS A 141 -12.60 -6.88 1.67
N GLU A 142 -13.48 -7.84 1.36
CA GLU A 142 -13.04 -9.21 1.07
C GLU A 142 -12.22 -9.30 -0.23
N ALA A 143 -12.61 -8.55 -1.26
CA ALA A 143 -11.83 -8.47 -2.50
C ALA A 143 -10.48 -7.78 -2.27
N ALA A 144 -10.44 -6.77 -1.41
CA ALA A 144 -9.19 -6.10 -1.02
C ALA A 144 -8.24 -7.06 -0.27
N LYS A 145 -8.76 -7.90 0.63
CA LYS A 145 -7.99 -8.98 1.29
C LYS A 145 -7.42 -9.96 0.27
N GLU A 146 -8.22 -10.41 -0.69
CA GLU A 146 -7.74 -11.31 -1.76
C GLU A 146 -6.62 -10.67 -2.58
N ALA A 147 -6.74 -9.38 -2.91
CA ALA A 147 -5.71 -8.64 -3.62
C ALA A 147 -4.42 -8.52 -2.78
N MET A 148 -4.52 -8.22 -1.48
CA MET A 148 -3.35 -8.18 -0.61
C MET A 148 -2.68 -9.54 -0.44
N GLN A 149 -3.43 -10.63 -0.31
CA GLN A 149 -2.88 -11.98 -0.27
C GLN A 149 -2.08 -12.31 -1.54
N ARG A 150 -2.55 -11.87 -2.71
CA ARG A 150 -1.78 -12.01 -3.96
C ARG A 150 -0.49 -11.19 -3.93
N SER A 151 -0.53 -9.96 -3.43
CA SER A 151 0.68 -9.14 -3.25
C SER A 151 1.68 -9.86 -2.34
N LEU A 152 1.27 -10.24 -1.14
CA LEU A 152 2.13 -10.90 -0.15
C LEU A 152 2.79 -12.17 -0.70
N GLY A 153 2.05 -12.98 -1.46
CA GLY A 153 2.59 -14.18 -2.09
C GLY A 153 3.77 -13.95 -3.04
N LEU A 154 4.00 -12.71 -3.50
CA LEU A 154 5.09 -12.34 -4.40
C LEU A 154 6.38 -11.88 -3.68
N TRP A 155 6.31 -11.48 -2.41
CA TRP A 155 7.47 -10.85 -1.72
C TRP A 155 7.62 -11.17 -0.24
N LEU A 156 6.54 -11.54 0.47
CA LEU A 156 6.60 -11.83 1.91
C LEU A 156 7.55 -12.99 2.25
N PRO A 157 7.59 -14.12 1.49
CA PRO A 157 8.54 -15.19 1.79
C PRO A 157 10.01 -14.76 1.74
N GLN A 158 10.35 -13.77 0.90
CA GLN A 158 11.70 -13.21 0.85
C GLN A 158 11.95 -12.23 2.00
N HIS A 159 10.94 -11.45 2.38
CA HIS A 159 10.99 -10.57 3.56
C HIS A 159 11.21 -11.36 4.85
N GLU A 160 10.51 -12.49 5.03
CA GLU A 160 10.67 -13.37 6.20
C GLU A 160 12.04 -14.06 6.27
N ARG A 161 12.65 -14.37 5.13
CA ARG A 161 14.02 -14.94 5.12
C ARG A 161 15.05 -13.98 5.67
N LEU A 162 14.89 -12.68 5.41
CA LEU A 162 15.76 -11.64 5.95
C LEU A 162 15.67 -11.58 7.48
N LEU A 163 14.45 -11.73 8.03
CA LEU A 163 14.21 -11.81 9.48
C LEU A 163 14.87 -13.01 10.15
N LEU A 164 14.81 -14.19 9.53
CA LEU A 164 15.29 -15.44 10.13
C LEU A 164 16.80 -15.64 10.01
N GLY A 165 17.52 -14.75 9.32
CA GLY A 165 18.97 -14.85 9.11
C GLY A 165 19.39 -16.12 8.38
N ASP A 166 18.50 -16.70 7.57
CA ASP A 166 18.75 -17.99 6.91
C ASP A 166 19.71 -17.77 5.73
N GLU A 167 21.02 -17.94 5.98
CA GLU A 167 22.09 -18.01 4.96
C GLU A 167 22.00 -19.30 4.10
N ALA A 168 20.80 -19.77 3.78
CA ALA A 168 20.58 -21.07 3.15
C ALA A 168 20.76 -21.01 1.62
N GLY A 169 22.00 -20.75 1.19
CA GLY A 169 22.42 -21.04 -0.17
C GLY A 169 23.44 -20.05 -0.69
N ALA A 170 24.72 -20.36 -0.51
CA ALA A 170 25.81 -19.69 -1.19
C ALA A 170 25.53 -19.55 -2.71
N SER A 171 25.21 -18.33 -3.17
CA SER A 171 25.75 -17.69 -4.39
C SER A 171 25.12 -16.32 -4.76
N ASP A 172 24.80 -15.41 -3.83
CA ASP A 172 24.77 -13.95 -4.14
C ASP A 172 24.69 -13.13 -2.83
N PRO A 173 25.62 -12.20 -2.52
CA PRO A 173 25.63 -11.49 -1.25
C PRO A 173 24.54 -10.42 -1.04
N VAL A 174 23.48 -10.35 -1.85
CA VAL A 174 22.38 -9.40 -1.65
C VAL A 174 21.04 -9.98 -2.13
N GLU A 175 20.47 -10.95 -1.40
CA GLU A 175 19.08 -11.37 -1.66
C GLU A 175 18.12 -10.31 -1.09
N VAL A 176 17.87 -9.24 -1.86
CA VAL A 176 16.99 -8.13 -1.44
C VAL A 176 15.52 -8.54 -1.61
N CYS A 177 14.66 -8.13 -0.68
CA CYS A 177 13.21 -8.18 -0.88
C CYS A 177 12.84 -7.48 -2.21
N PRO A 178 12.05 -8.10 -3.10
CA PRO A 178 11.73 -7.51 -4.41
C PRO A 178 10.85 -6.26 -4.33
N LEU A 179 10.35 -5.92 -3.14
CA LEU A 179 9.52 -4.75 -2.87
C LEU A 179 10.32 -3.71 -2.07
N GLY A 180 10.30 -2.46 -2.54
CA GLY A 180 11.01 -1.35 -1.88
C GLY A 180 10.53 -1.11 -0.45
N TYR A 181 11.40 -0.55 0.40
CA TYR A 181 11.10 -0.26 1.81
C TYR A 181 9.82 0.57 1.99
N SER A 182 9.70 1.68 1.25
CA SER A 182 8.51 2.54 1.31
C SER A 182 7.22 1.81 0.90
N SER A 183 7.28 0.97 -0.13
CA SER A 183 6.14 0.17 -0.58
C SER A 183 5.77 -0.91 0.45
N ARG A 184 6.74 -1.47 1.18
CA ARG A 184 6.49 -2.36 2.33
C ARG A 184 5.83 -1.64 3.51
N VAL A 185 6.25 -0.40 3.81
CA VAL A 185 5.57 0.44 4.81
C VAL A 185 4.11 0.70 4.40
N SER A 186 3.86 1.03 3.13
CA SER A 186 2.50 1.18 2.60
C SER A 186 1.69 -0.13 2.70
N ALA A 187 2.32 -1.27 2.42
CA ALA A 187 1.69 -2.58 2.58
C ALA A 187 1.26 -2.84 4.03
N ALA A 188 2.12 -2.52 5.02
CA ALA A 188 1.79 -2.68 6.43
C ALA A 188 0.55 -1.85 6.84
N LYS A 189 0.42 -0.62 6.32
CA LYS A 189 -0.77 0.22 6.55
C LYS A 189 -2.04 -0.44 6.01
N LEU A 190 -1.99 -0.94 4.77
CA LEU A 190 -3.12 -1.67 4.16
C LEU A 190 -3.48 -2.94 4.93
N LEU A 191 -2.49 -3.68 5.42
CA LEU A 191 -2.74 -4.90 6.21
C LEU A 191 -3.42 -4.59 7.54
N ILE A 192 -3.02 -3.50 8.22
CA ILE A 192 -3.69 -3.03 9.45
C ILE A 192 -5.15 -2.65 9.14
N GLU A 193 -5.39 -1.88 8.08
CA GLU A 193 -6.75 -1.46 7.67
C GLU A 193 -7.63 -2.66 7.29
N LEU A 194 -7.04 -3.71 6.72
CA LEU A 194 -7.71 -4.97 6.38
C LEU A 194 -7.80 -5.97 7.54
N GLU A 195 -7.34 -5.60 8.75
CA GLU A 195 -7.28 -6.48 9.93
C GLU A 195 -6.45 -7.76 9.72
N MET A 196 -5.50 -7.73 8.78
CA MET A 196 -4.50 -8.78 8.54
C MET A 196 -3.30 -8.56 9.48
N LEU A 197 -3.56 -8.64 10.80
CA LEU A 197 -2.64 -8.16 11.84
C LEU A 197 -1.37 -9.01 11.96
N ASP A 198 -1.45 -10.32 11.76
CA ASP A 198 -0.28 -11.20 11.84
C ASP A 198 0.72 -10.91 10.71
N GLU A 199 0.21 -10.74 9.49
CA GLU A 199 1.02 -10.35 8.34
C GLU A 199 1.55 -8.93 8.50
N ALA A 200 0.76 -7.98 9.01
CA ALA A 200 1.22 -6.63 9.30
C ALA A 200 2.39 -6.62 10.29
N ASN A 201 2.29 -7.39 11.38
CA ASN A 201 3.36 -7.51 12.37
C ASN A 201 4.64 -8.08 11.74
N THR A 202 4.51 -9.17 10.97
CA THR A 202 5.65 -9.79 10.25
C THR A 202 6.34 -8.80 9.31
N VAL A 203 5.56 -7.99 8.59
CA VAL A 203 6.12 -6.96 7.70
C VAL A 203 6.87 -5.89 8.50
N LEU A 204 6.25 -5.37 9.56
CA LEU A 204 6.82 -4.30 10.38
C LEU A 204 8.08 -4.73 11.12
N ASP A 205 8.12 -5.94 11.70
CA ASP A 205 9.31 -6.47 12.37
C ASP A 205 10.50 -6.50 11.40
N GLY A 206 10.30 -6.95 10.16
CA GLY A 206 11.39 -6.97 9.17
C GLY A 206 11.80 -5.59 8.67
N LEU A 207 10.91 -4.59 8.74
CA LEU A 207 11.28 -3.21 8.45
C LEU A 207 12.13 -2.60 9.57
N VAL A 208 11.87 -2.96 10.84
CA VAL A 208 12.70 -2.53 11.97
C VAL A 208 14.09 -3.15 11.92
N GLU A 209 14.20 -4.43 11.60
CA GLU A 209 15.51 -5.10 11.47
C GLU A 209 16.35 -4.51 10.31
N GLU A 210 15.70 -3.97 9.28
CA GLU A 210 16.37 -3.31 8.15
C GLU A 210 16.78 -1.86 8.46
N ASP A 211 15.91 -1.09 9.13
CA ASP A 211 16.17 0.30 9.55
C ASP A 211 15.32 0.65 10.79
N ASP A 212 15.99 0.77 11.95
CA ASP A 212 15.37 1.07 13.24
C ASP A 212 15.23 2.58 13.52
N GLU A 213 15.69 3.45 12.61
CA GLU A 213 15.59 4.90 12.74
C GLU A 213 14.29 5.46 12.15
N VAL A 214 13.45 4.63 11.50
CA VAL A 214 12.19 5.05 10.89
C VAL A 214 11.05 5.06 11.92
N VAL A 215 10.76 6.26 12.43
CA VAL A 215 9.70 6.51 13.44
C VAL A 215 8.33 5.98 13.02
N ASP A 216 7.98 6.11 11.73
CA ASP A 216 6.70 5.66 11.20
C ASP A 216 6.47 4.15 11.42
N VAL A 217 7.52 3.33 11.32
CA VAL A 217 7.42 1.87 11.52
C VAL A 217 7.15 1.54 12.99
N TRP A 218 7.85 2.21 13.92
CA TRP A 218 7.59 2.09 15.35
C TRP A 218 6.18 2.54 15.74
N TYR A 219 5.68 3.61 15.12
CA TYR A 219 4.31 4.06 15.31
C TYR A 219 3.30 3.00 14.84
N LEU A 220 3.50 2.41 13.66
CA LEU A 220 2.62 1.38 13.13
C LEU A 220 2.61 0.10 14.00
N LEU A 221 3.76 -0.30 14.53
CA LEU A 221 3.85 -1.39 15.53
C LEU A 221 3.05 -1.07 16.79
N GLY A 222 3.17 0.15 17.31
CA GLY A 222 2.38 0.60 18.45
C GLY A 222 0.88 0.58 18.17
N TRP A 223 0.47 1.08 17.01
CA TRP A 223 -0.93 1.08 16.56
C TRP A 223 -1.50 -0.34 16.43
N LEU A 224 -0.72 -1.25 15.83
CA LEU A 224 -1.08 -2.67 15.70
C LEU A 224 -1.30 -3.31 17.08
N ASN A 225 -0.39 -3.10 18.01
CA ASN A 225 -0.51 -3.61 19.38
C ASN A 225 -1.72 -3.02 20.13
N TYR A 226 -2.02 -1.75 19.90
CA TYR A 226 -3.23 -1.11 20.44
C TYR A 226 -4.52 -1.79 19.93
N HIS A 227 -4.60 -2.17 18.65
CA HIS A 227 -5.73 -2.95 18.14
C HIS A 227 -5.82 -4.34 18.78
N CYS A 228 -4.70 -5.04 18.93
CA CYS A 228 -4.66 -6.33 19.64
C CYS A 228 -5.18 -6.21 21.08
N LEU A 229 -4.76 -5.18 21.82
CA LEU A 229 -5.23 -4.89 23.17
C LEU A 229 -6.74 -4.67 23.22
N ASN A 230 -7.29 -3.90 22.28
CA ASN A 230 -8.73 -3.65 22.19
C ASN A 230 -9.51 -4.95 21.94
N TYR A 231 -9.03 -5.82 21.05
CA TYR A 231 -9.70 -7.10 20.78
C TYR A 231 -9.64 -8.08 21.95
N LEU A 232 -8.50 -8.16 22.66
CA LEU A 232 -8.41 -8.97 23.88
C LEU A 232 -9.35 -8.46 24.98
N ASN A 233 -9.49 -7.14 25.12
CA ASN A 233 -10.44 -6.54 26.04
C ASN A 233 -11.90 -6.88 25.68
N GLN A 234 -12.26 -6.81 24.40
CA GLN A 234 -13.58 -7.22 23.93
C GLN A 234 -13.83 -8.71 24.17
N ALA A 235 -12.83 -9.56 23.88
CA ALA A 235 -12.91 -11.00 24.15
C ALA A 235 -13.20 -11.27 25.63
N ARG A 236 -12.50 -10.60 26.55
CA ARG A 236 -12.74 -10.68 28.00
C ARG A 236 -14.17 -10.26 28.38
N GLN A 237 -14.68 -9.15 27.83
CA GLN A 237 -16.03 -8.66 28.12
C GLN A 237 -17.10 -9.65 27.61
N VAL A 238 -16.94 -10.14 26.38
CA VAL A 238 -17.87 -11.10 25.77
C VAL A 238 -17.85 -12.41 26.54
N ALA A 239 -16.67 -12.92 26.91
CA ALA A 239 -16.52 -14.14 27.69
C ALA A 239 -17.28 -14.08 29.03
N HIS A 240 -17.21 -12.95 29.73
CA HIS A 240 -17.99 -12.71 30.94
C HIS A 240 -19.50 -12.68 30.65
N LYS A 241 -19.93 -12.00 29.57
CA LYS A 241 -21.34 -11.87 29.19
C LYS A 241 -21.98 -13.22 28.83
N VAL A 242 -21.26 -14.07 28.10
CA VAL A 242 -21.79 -15.36 27.60
C VAL A 242 -21.54 -16.51 28.57
N GLN A 243 -20.88 -16.27 29.71
CA GLN A 243 -20.45 -17.31 30.66
C GLN A 243 -19.59 -18.38 29.98
N PHE A 244 -18.60 -17.93 29.20
CA PHE A 244 -17.66 -18.81 28.51
C PHE A 244 -16.90 -19.68 29.52
N ASP A 245 -16.78 -20.99 29.26
CA ASP A 245 -16.36 -22.00 30.23
C ASP A 245 -14.96 -22.61 29.97
N ASP A 246 -14.26 -22.18 28.91
CA ASP A 246 -12.87 -22.60 28.67
C ASP A 246 -11.90 -21.82 29.57
N ALA A 247 -11.53 -22.43 30.69
CA ALA A 247 -10.60 -21.83 31.65
C ALA A 247 -9.18 -21.64 31.11
N GLN A 248 -8.74 -22.41 30.10
CA GLN A 248 -7.41 -22.26 29.53
C GLN A 248 -7.35 -21.02 28.65
N GLU A 249 -8.33 -20.83 27.80
CA GLU A 249 -8.42 -19.67 26.91
C GLU A 249 -8.60 -18.36 27.69
N LEU A 250 -9.44 -18.37 28.74
CA LEU A 250 -9.58 -17.22 29.65
C LEU A 250 -8.26 -16.84 30.35
N ALA A 251 -7.50 -17.84 30.80
CA ALA A 251 -6.21 -17.59 31.45
C ALA A 251 -5.20 -16.98 30.47
N HIS A 252 -5.24 -17.41 29.20
CA HIS A 252 -4.35 -16.88 28.18
C HIS A 252 -4.74 -15.44 27.75
N ILE A 253 -6.04 -15.13 27.64
CA ILE A 253 -6.49 -13.74 27.41
C ILE A 253 -5.96 -12.81 28.50
N GLU A 254 -6.07 -13.19 29.77
CA GLU A 254 -5.55 -12.37 30.89
C GLU A 254 -4.01 -12.29 30.91
N GLU A 255 -3.31 -13.35 30.50
CA GLU A 255 -1.85 -13.36 30.32
C GLU A 255 -1.42 -12.33 29.27
N LEU A 256 -2.01 -12.38 28.06
CA LEU A 256 -1.71 -11.46 26.97
C LEU A 256 -2.02 -10.00 27.34
N LEU A 257 -3.15 -9.75 28.02
CA LEU A 257 -3.50 -8.42 28.52
C LEU A 257 -2.47 -7.91 29.55
N ALA A 258 -1.93 -8.78 30.39
CA ALA A 258 -0.90 -8.42 31.36
C ALA A 258 0.45 -8.10 30.70
N GLU A 259 0.81 -8.81 29.62
CA GLU A 259 2.04 -8.58 28.87
C GLU A 259 2.02 -7.26 28.07
N LEU A 260 0.88 -6.95 27.45
CA LEU A 260 0.70 -5.72 26.66
C LEU A 260 0.58 -4.46 27.54
N GLY A 261 0.25 -4.61 28.83
CA GLY A 261 0.09 -3.52 29.78
C GLY A 261 -1.33 -2.94 29.80
N PRO A 262 -1.66 -2.10 30.81
CA PRO A 262 -2.98 -1.49 30.91
C PRO A 262 -3.24 -0.54 29.73
N GLU A 263 -4.51 -0.42 29.32
CA GLU A 263 -4.96 0.69 28.48
C GLU A 263 -4.47 2.01 29.10
N GLN A 264 -3.81 2.86 28.31
CA GLN A 264 -3.71 4.25 28.69
C GLN A 264 -5.13 4.81 28.59
N GLU A 265 -5.79 4.94 29.73
CA GLU A 265 -7.07 5.64 29.82
C GLU A 265 -6.87 7.01 29.13
N GLU A 266 -7.56 7.22 28.00
CA GLU A 266 -7.72 8.57 27.48
C GLU A 266 -8.35 9.37 28.63
N GLU A 267 -7.64 10.36 29.18
CA GLU A 267 -8.27 11.44 29.95
C GLU A 267 -9.11 12.27 28.97
N GLY A 268 -10.20 11.67 28.48
CA GLY A 268 -11.22 12.28 27.64
C GLY A 268 -12.38 12.70 28.52
N ASP A 269 -12.66 14.01 28.51
CA ASP A 269 -13.75 14.69 29.20
C ASP A 269 -15.02 13.83 29.38
N GLU A 270 -15.45 13.69 30.63
CA GLU A 270 -16.83 13.39 30.98
C GLU A 270 -17.74 14.43 30.33
N ASP A 271 -18.37 14.12 29.19
CA ASP A 271 -19.74 14.53 28.84
C ASP A 271 -20.04 14.28 27.34
N ASP A 272 -20.43 13.07 26.97
CA ASP A 272 -21.54 12.93 26.00
C ASP A 272 -22.26 11.58 26.17
N LYS A 273 -23.25 11.55 27.08
CA LYS A 273 -24.28 10.52 27.06
C LYS A 273 -25.28 10.82 25.95
N GLY A 274 -24.91 10.46 24.71
CA GLY A 274 -25.82 10.34 23.58
C GLY A 274 -26.73 9.11 23.73
N SER A 275 -27.87 9.31 24.38
CA SER A 275 -28.98 8.37 24.52
C SER A 275 -29.35 7.67 23.19
N PHE A 276 -29.08 6.37 23.08
CA PHE A 276 -29.76 5.49 22.13
C PHE A 276 -31.23 5.34 22.57
N ALA A 277 -32.07 6.27 22.12
CA ALA A 277 -33.51 6.15 22.23
C ALA A 277 -34.02 5.33 21.05
N THR A 278 -34.53 4.14 21.34
CA THR A 278 -35.32 3.32 20.43
C THR A 278 -36.59 4.07 20.04
N GLU A 279 -36.69 4.54 18.80
CA GLU A 279 -37.94 5.00 18.21
C GLU A 279 -38.72 3.77 17.71
N SER A 280 -39.82 3.49 18.41
CA SER A 280 -40.89 2.61 17.96
C SER A 280 -41.71 3.33 16.89
N GLU A 281 -41.76 2.78 15.68
CA GLU A 281 -42.65 3.22 14.60
C GLU A 281 -44.11 2.90 14.98
N GLU A 282 -44.90 3.94 15.25
CA GLU A 282 -46.35 3.93 15.14
C GLU A 282 -46.69 4.57 13.79
N GLU A 283 -47.15 3.79 12.80
CA GLU A 283 -47.84 4.32 11.63
C GLU A 283 -49.35 4.09 11.77
N GLU A 284 -50.06 5.21 11.87
CA GLU A 284 -51.50 5.35 11.71
C GLU A 284 -51.87 5.17 10.23
N ASP A 285 -52.76 4.23 9.90
CA ASP A 285 -53.51 4.25 8.65
C ASP A 285 -54.90 4.86 8.90
N GLU A 286 -55.08 6.09 8.43
CA GLU A 286 -56.35 6.81 8.37
C GLU A 286 -57.33 6.21 7.35
N ALA A 287 -58.61 6.43 7.64
CA ALA A 287 -59.79 5.95 6.94
C ALA A 287 -60.12 6.68 5.61
N MET A 288 -61.15 6.14 4.93
CA MET A 288 -62.00 6.66 3.81
C MET A 288 -61.68 6.01 2.46
N GLU A 289 -62.57 5.45 1.62
CA GLU A 289 -64.03 5.45 1.32
C GLU A 289 -64.39 4.01 0.83
N ASP A 290 -65.57 3.40 1.01
CA ASP A 290 -66.93 3.69 0.50
C ASP A 290 -67.97 2.83 1.27
#